data_AF-A0A915AT86-F1
#
_entry.id   AF-A0A915AT86-F1
#
_cell.length_a   1.000
_cell.length_b   1.000
_cell.length_c   1.000
_cell.angle_alpha   90.00
_cell.angle_beta   90.00
_cell.angle_gamma   90.00
#
_symmetry.space_group_name_H-M   'P 1'
#
loop_
_entity.id
_entity.type
_entity.pdbx_description
1 polymer ?
#
loop_
_entity_poly.entity_id
_entity_poly.type
_entity_poly.pdbx_seq_one_letter_code
_entity_poly.pdbx_strand_id
1 'polypeptide(L)'
;MRQMIKLAGVTKKFQNAASGKPNRYDMENLTTKKDTHHKDWALGEEFQDEALDSTQHKITFDLKDPDTLTEKHIKVDDPNDVEIYEYRRDGDYLVMVSWRFIHPGLPRIASFVLS
;
A
#
# COMPACT_ATOMS: atom_id res chain seq x y z
N MET A 1 -4.75 -5.21 -18.52
CA MET A 1 -4.55 -5.98 -17.27
C MET A 1 -5.08 -5.31 -15.98
N ARG A 2 -5.75 -4.14 -16.00
CA ARG A 2 -6.24 -3.49 -14.76
C ARG A 2 -7.41 -4.20 -14.04
N GLN A 3 -8.18 -5.05 -14.72
CA GLN A 3 -9.34 -5.71 -14.10
C GLN A 3 -8.99 -6.94 -13.24
N MET A 4 -7.89 -7.65 -13.53
CA MET A 4 -7.54 -8.86 -12.78
C MET A 4 -6.99 -8.58 -11.38
N ILE A 5 -6.36 -7.42 -11.16
CA ILE A 5 -5.86 -7.02 -9.84
C ILE A 5 -7.03 -6.73 -8.88
N LYS A 6 -8.17 -6.25 -9.40
CA LYS A 6 -9.37 -5.95 -8.60
C LYS A 6 -10.09 -7.19 -8.05
N LEU A 7 -9.84 -8.37 -8.63
CA LEU A 7 -10.52 -9.62 -8.29
C LEU A 7 -9.60 -10.62 -7.58
N ALA A 8 -8.29 -10.35 -7.54
CA ALA A 8 -7.36 -11.17 -6.78
C ALA A 8 -7.57 -10.84 -5.29
N GLY A 9 -7.89 -11.86 -4.48
CA GLY A 9 -7.86 -11.71 -3.03
C GLY A 9 -6.44 -11.29 -2.62
N VAL A 10 -6.31 -10.07 -2.10
CA VAL A 10 -5.06 -9.55 -1.56
C VAL A 10 -5.16 -9.68 -0.04
N THR A 11 -4.35 -10.55 0.55
CA THR A 11 -4.18 -10.61 2.01
C THR A 11 -3.00 -9.73 2.38
N LYS A 12 -3.29 -8.60 3.03
CA LYS A 12 -2.26 -7.73 3.60
C LYS A 12 -1.96 -8.16 5.03
N LYS A 13 -0.69 -8.41 5.34
CA LYS A 13 -0.23 -8.68 6.70
C LYS A 13 0.72 -7.58 7.13
N PHE A 14 0.40 -6.94 8.25
CA PHE A 14 1.25 -5.96 8.90
C PHE A 14 1.75 -6.58 10.22
N GLN A 15 3.05 -6.55 10.44
CA GLN A 15 3.67 -7.05 11.66
C GLN A 15 4.84 -6.17 12.08
N ASN A 16 5.21 -6.22 13.36
CA ASN A 16 6.45 -5.59 13.81
C ASN A 16 7.63 -6.25 13.10
N ALA A 17 8.66 -5.46 12.78
CA ALA A 17 9.81 -5.97 12.05
C ALA A 17 10.46 -7.15 12.79
N ALA A 18 10.70 -8.25 12.06
CA ALA A 18 11.35 -9.43 12.62
C ALA A 18 12.78 -9.14 13.11
N SER A 19 13.38 -8.03 12.65
CA SER A 19 14.67 -7.53 13.11
C SER A 19 14.69 -7.08 14.58
N GLY A 20 13.52 -6.88 15.20
CA GLY A 20 13.40 -6.43 16.59
C GLY A 20 13.74 -4.95 16.79
N LYS A 21 13.89 -4.17 15.71
CA LYS A 21 14.12 -2.73 15.80
C LYS A 21 12.83 -2.00 16.20
N PRO A 22 12.89 -1.03 17.13
CA PRO A 22 11.72 -0.22 17.48
C PRO A 22 11.28 0.64 16.29
N ASN A 23 9.97 0.85 16.15
CA ASN A 23 9.35 1.64 15.08
C ASN A 23 9.66 1.17 13.65
N ARG A 24 9.95 -0.12 13.49
CA ARG A 24 10.14 -0.77 12.20
C ARG A 24 9.09 -1.85 12.03
N TYR A 25 8.61 -2.00 10.80
CA TYR A 25 7.51 -2.89 10.46
C TYR A 25 7.85 -3.72 9.23
N ASP A 26 7.24 -4.91 9.15
CA ASP A 26 7.25 -5.72 7.95
C ASP A 26 5.81 -5.77 7.40
N MET A 27 5.67 -5.65 6.09
CA MET A 27 4.41 -5.80 5.38
C MET A 27 4.52 -6.86 4.30
N GLU A 28 3.54 -7.76 4.25
CA GLU A 28 3.40 -8.73 3.17
C GLU A 28 2.08 -8.49 2.43
N ASN A 29 2.15 -8.33 1.11
CA ASN A 29 0.99 -8.47 0.24
C ASN A 29 1.01 -9.88 -0.31
N LEU A 30 0.11 -10.73 0.17
CA LEU A 30 -0.07 -12.06 -0.39
C LEU A 30 -1.19 -12.01 -1.42
N THR A 31 -0.92 -12.42 -2.65
CA THR A 31 -1.93 -12.49 -3.71
C THR A 31 -1.87 -13.84 -4.41
N THR A 32 -2.93 -14.21 -5.13
CA THR A 32 -2.96 -15.49 -5.86
C THR A 32 -1.84 -15.62 -6.91
N LYS A 33 -1.24 -14.51 -7.37
CA LYS A 33 -0.25 -14.52 -8.45
C LYS A 33 1.15 -14.14 -8.01
N LYS A 34 1.28 -13.15 -7.14
CA LYS A 34 2.58 -12.59 -6.73
C LYS A 34 2.49 -12.03 -5.33
N ASP A 35 3.44 -12.42 -4.51
CA ASP A 35 3.58 -11.89 -3.17
C ASP A 35 4.65 -10.80 -3.14
N THR A 36 4.42 -9.71 -2.41
CA THR A 36 5.46 -8.70 -2.12
C THR A 36 5.73 -8.67 -0.63
N HIS A 37 7.02 -8.54 -0.27
CA HIS A 37 7.47 -8.52 1.12
C HIS A 37 8.33 -7.28 1.34
N HIS A 38 7.77 -6.30 2.03
CA HIS A 38 8.48 -5.09 2.41
C HIS A 38 8.94 -5.25 3.86
N LYS A 39 10.25 -5.23 4.12
CA LYS A 39 10.82 -5.49 5.44
C LYS A 39 11.52 -4.26 6.00
N ASP A 40 11.54 -4.14 7.33
CA ASP A 40 12.27 -3.10 8.05
C ASP A 40 11.90 -1.66 7.61
N TRP A 41 10.66 -1.40 7.18
CA TRP A 41 10.23 -0.05 6.83
C TRP A 41 9.77 0.72 8.08
N ALA A 42 9.88 2.04 8.05
CA ALA A 42 9.48 2.92 9.13
C ALA A 42 8.39 3.89 8.66
N LEU A 43 7.55 4.36 9.59
CA LEU A 43 6.56 5.38 9.30
C LEU A 43 7.26 6.70 8.96
N GLY A 44 6.80 7.37 7.90
CA GLY A 44 7.38 8.60 7.35
C GLY A 44 8.65 8.40 6.51
N GLU A 45 9.17 7.18 6.39
CA GLU A 45 10.38 6.87 5.62
C GLU A 45 10.00 6.40 4.21
N GLU A 46 10.43 7.14 3.17
CA GLU A 46 10.31 6.70 1.78
C GLU A 46 11.35 5.61 1.52
N PHE A 47 10.91 4.49 0.96
CA PHE A 47 11.78 3.44 0.47
C PHE A 47 11.37 3.04 -0.95
N GLN A 48 12.31 2.50 -1.71
CA GLN A 48 12.05 2.03 -3.06
C GLN A 48 11.99 0.51 -3.07
N ASP A 49 10.90 -0.05 -3.60
CA ASP A 49 10.72 -1.49 -3.70
C ASP A 49 9.85 -1.88 -4.89
N GLU A 50 9.84 -3.17 -5.23
CA GLU A 50 9.03 -3.72 -6.30
C GLU A 50 7.56 -3.88 -5.86
N ALA A 51 6.65 -3.29 -6.63
CA ALA A 51 5.21 -3.40 -6.40
C ALA A 51 4.60 -4.65 -7.07
N LEU A 52 3.31 -4.86 -6.82
CA LEU A 52 2.53 -5.97 -7.40
C LEU A 52 2.44 -5.91 -8.94
N ASP A 53 2.67 -4.75 -9.55
CA ASP A 53 2.71 -4.60 -11.01
C ASP A 53 4.10 -4.88 -11.62
N SER A 54 5.05 -5.38 -10.81
CA SER A 54 6.44 -5.65 -11.18
C SER A 54 7.22 -4.42 -11.63
N THR A 55 6.79 -3.23 -11.20
CA THR A 55 7.53 -1.99 -11.40
C THR A 55 8.08 -1.46 -10.09
N GLN A 56 9.13 -0.63 -10.19
CA GLN A 56 9.76 -0.03 -9.01
C GLN A 56 8.95 1.17 -8.55
N HIS A 57 8.51 1.13 -7.30
CA HIS A 57 7.73 2.19 -6.67
C HIS A 57 8.52 2.78 -5.50
N LYS A 58 8.44 4.10 -5.36
CA LYS A 58 8.72 4.78 -4.10
C LYS A 58 7.49 4.66 -3.22
N ILE A 59 7.64 3.93 -2.12
CA ILE A 59 6.60 3.61 -1.18
C ILE A 59 6.88 4.40 0.11
N THR A 60 5.84 5.01 0.66
CA THR A 60 5.93 5.69 1.95
C THR A 60 4.71 5.32 2.77
N PHE A 61 4.93 4.71 3.92
CA PHE A 61 3.88 4.49 4.91
C PHE A 61 3.89 5.61 5.92
N ASP A 62 2.74 6.19 6.24
CA ASP A 62 2.65 7.25 7.23
C ASP A 62 1.29 7.21 7.96
N LEU A 63 1.25 7.64 9.22
CA LEU A 63 0.01 7.77 9.97
C LEU A 63 -0.52 9.19 9.82
N LYS A 64 -1.66 9.32 9.12
CA LYS A 64 -2.36 10.61 9.01
C LYS A 64 -3.01 11.01 10.33
N ASP A 65 -3.52 10.01 11.03
CA ASP A 65 -4.09 10.09 12.37
C ASP A 65 -3.90 8.72 13.07
N PRO A 66 -4.15 8.60 14.39
CA PRO A 66 -3.91 7.37 15.13
C PRO A 66 -4.64 6.13 14.58
N ASP A 67 -5.73 6.33 13.83
CA ASP A 67 -6.58 5.26 13.30
C ASP A 67 -6.48 5.11 11.76
N THR A 68 -5.74 6.00 11.09
CA THR A 68 -5.61 6.02 9.63
C THR A 68 -4.16 5.91 9.19
N LEU A 69 -3.81 4.73 8.67
CA LEU A 69 -2.56 4.49 7.97
C LEU A 69 -2.69 4.91 6.51
N THR A 70 -1.68 5.57 5.99
CA THR A 70 -1.57 5.95 4.59
C THR A 70 -0.39 5.26 3.95
N GLU A 71 -0.56 4.82 2.72
CA GLU A 71 0.46 4.20 1.89
C GLU A 71 0.48 4.95 0.57
N LYS A 72 1.56 5.69 0.34
CA LYS A 72 1.77 6.46 -0.88
C LYS A 72 2.71 5.70 -1.80
N HIS A 73 2.29 5.53 -3.06
CA HIS A 73 3.06 4.92 -4.13
C HIS A 73 3.31 5.96 -5.21
N ILE A 74 4.57 6.11 -5.59
CA ILE A 74 4.98 6.89 -6.76
C ILE A 74 5.81 5.98 -7.63
N LYS A 75 5.44 5.83 -8.91
CA LYS A 75 6.24 5.04 -9.84
C LYS A 75 7.57 5.74 -10.12
N VAL A 76 8.66 4.97 -10.09
CA VAL A 76 9.98 5.48 -10.46
C VAL A 76 9.99 5.88 -11.94
N ASP A 77 9.32 5.10 -12.79
CA ASP A 77 9.23 5.35 -14.24
C ASP A 77 8.23 6.44 -14.62
N ASP A 78 7.22 6.71 -13.78
CA ASP A 78 6.24 7.78 -13.99
C ASP A 78 5.94 8.52 -12.67
N PRO A 79 6.75 9.53 -12.33
CA PRO A 79 6.59 10.29 -11.09
C PRO A 79 5.25 11.02 -10.95
N ASN A 80 4.47 11.15 -12.03
CA ASN A 80 3.17 11.80 -12.01
C ASN A 80 2.02 10.83 -11.71
N ASP A 81 2.24 9.51 -11.77
CA ASP A 81 1.26 8.49 -11.41
C ASP A 81 1.35 8.24 -9.90
N VAL A 82 0.70 9.13 -9.14
CA VAL A 82 0.67 9.08 -7.68
C VAL A 82 -0.58 8.34 -7.23
N GLU A 83 -0.39 7.29 -6.45
CA GLU A 83 -1.46 6.49 -5.89
C GLU A 83 -1.34 6.49 -4.36
N ILE A 84 -2.42 6.85 -3.67
CA ILE A 84 -2.47 6.93 -2.21
C ILE A 84 -3.54 5.96 -1.74
N TYR A 85 -3.17 5.08 -0.82
CA TYR A 85 -4.08 4.16 -0.15
C TYR A 85 -4.24 4.61 1.30
N GLU A 86 -5.46 4.74 1.77
CA GLU A 86 -5.78 4.98 3.18
C GLU A 86 -6.40 3.71 3.77
N TYR A 87 -5.89 3.28 4.91
CA TYR A 87 -6.34 2.11 5.66
C TYR A 87 -6.94 2.54 6.99
N ARG A 88 -8.13 2.05 7.28
CA ARG A 88 -8.84 2.28 8.55
C ARG A 88 -9.40 0.99 9.06
N ARG A 89 -9.34 0.78 10.37
CA ARG A 89 -10.04 -0.34 11.01
C ARG A 89 -11.49 0.04 11.26
N ASP A 90 -12.42 -0.79 10.81
CA ASP A 90 -13.85 -0.67 11.08
C ASP A 90 -14.36 -2.00 11.65
N GLY A 91 -14.42 -2.07 12.99
CA GLY A 91 -14.69 -3.32 13.71
C GLY A 91 -13.62 -4.39 13.42
N ASP A 92 -14.06 -5.52 12.88
CA ASP A 92 -13.19 -6.64 12.49
C ASP A 92 -12.59 -6.48 11.08
N TYR A 93 -12.97 -5.41 10.35
CA TYR A 93 -12.55 -5.20 8.97
C TYR A 93 -11.43 -4.16 8.86
N LEU A 94 -10.56 -4.36 7.86
CA LEU A 94 -9.63 -3.34 7.39
C LEU A 94 -10.19 -2.74 6.09
N VAL A 95 -10.64 -1.48 6.18
CA VAL A 95 -11.16 -0.74 5.03
C VAL A 95 -10.00 -0.03 4.35
N MET A 96 -9.79 -0.32 3.06
CA MET A 96 -8.81 0.31 2.20
C MET A 96 -9.51 1.23 1.20
N VAL A 97 -9.14 2.51 1.16
CA VAL A 97 -9.61 3.49 0.17
C VAL A 97 -8.43 3.93 -0.67
N SER A 98 -8.49 3.69 -1.98
CA SER A 98 -7.46 4.12 -2.92
C SER A 98 -7.86 5.38 -3.68
N TRP A 99 -6.90 6.27 -3.81
CA TRP A 99 -6.97 7.54 -4.52
C TRP A 99 -5.85 7.56 -5.55
N ARG A 100 -6.21 7.55 -6.83
CA ARG A 100 -5.21 7.67 -7.90
C ARG A 100 -5.32 9.02 -8.57
N PHE A 101 -4.24 9.77 -8.53
CA PHE A 101 -4.10 11.06 -9.18
C PHE A 101 -3.34 10.86 -10.49
N ILE A 102 -4.07 10.89 -11.61
CA ILE A 102 -3.47 10.88 -12.95
C ILE A 102 -3.67 12.29 -13.50
N HIS A 103 -2.58 13.01 -13.78
CA HIS A 103 -2.67 14.34 -14.35
C HIS A 103 -3.22 14.32 -15.80
N PRO A 104 -4.03 15.31 -16.25
CA PRO A 104 -4.95 16.16 -15.50
C PRO A 104 -6.36 15.55 -15.57
N GLY A 105 -6.64 14.55 -14.75
CA GLY A 105 -7.95 13.92 -14.63
C GLY A 105 -8.45 13.95 -13.19
N LEU A 106 -9.77 13.88 -13.01
CA LEU A 106 -10.37 13.72 -11.69
C LEU A 106 -9.78 12.48 -10.99
N PRO A 107 -9.53 12.54 -9.67
CA PRO A 107 -9.02 11.40 -8.92
C PRO A 107 -10.00 10.23 -9.07
N ARG A 108 -9.47 9.05 -9.38
CA ARG A 108 -10.27 7.82 -9.34
C ARG A 108 -10.25 7.28 -7.93
N ILE A 109 -11.45 7.09 -7.37
CA ILE A 109 -11.66 6.58 -6.02
C ILE A 109 -12.10 5.12 -6.13
N ALA A 110 -11.49 4.23 -5.35
CA ALA A 110 -12.00 2.88 -5.16
C ALA A 110 -11.92 2.50 -3.67
N SER A 111 -12.95 1.84 -3.16
CA SER A 111 -13.00 1.35 -1.78
C SER A 111 -13.06 -0.17 -1.77
N PHE A 112 -12.28 -0.78 -0.90
CA PHE A 112 -12.16 -2.22 -0.73
C PHE A 112 -12.27 -2.55 0.76
N VAL A 113 -13.02 -3.60 1.09
CA VAL A 113 -13.10 -4.15 2.45
C VAL A 113 -12.27 -5.44 2.45
N LEU A 114 -11.26 -5.48 3.30
CA LEU A 114 -10.43 -6.66 3.52
C LEU A 114 -10.98 -7.40 4.74
N SER A 115 -11.29 -8.68 4.55
CA SER A 115 -11.85 -9.63 5.54
C SER A 115 -10.78 -10.54 6.13
#